data_AF-A0A6I5HS32-F1
#
_entry.id   AF-A0A6I5HS32-F1
#
_cell.length_a   1.000
_cell.length_b   1.000
_cell.length_c   1.000
_cell.angle_alpha   90.00
_cell.angle_beta   90.00
_cell.angle_gamma   90.00
#
_symmetry.space_group_name_H-M   'P 1'
#
loop_
_entity.id
_entity.type
_entity.pdbx_description
1 polymer ?
#
loop_
_entity_poly.entity_id
_entity_poly.type
_entity_poly.pdbx_seq_one_letter_code
_entity_poly.pdbx_strand_id
1 'polypeptide(L)'
;MVVDPRNGAVRAFINTGGDGRGGWQDNGAIATGSSGWLAGQIRFADINGDGRADYLVLDDNGAVHAYLHTAGTAGTVKWADQGVIATGTGAPGFRVHI
;
A
#
# COMPACT_ATOMS: atom_id res chain seq x y z
N MET A 1 5.87 -7.03 3.25
CA MET A 1 5.41 -5.81 3.95
C MET A 1 4.48 -6.20 5.08
N VAL A 2 4.37 -5.37 6.11
CA VAL A 2 3.44 -5.55 7.24
C VAL A 2 2.62 -4.28 7.38
N VAL A 3 1.31 -4.42 7.59
CA VAL A 3 0.36 -3.30 7.75
C VAL A 3 -0.12 -3.27 9.21
N ASP A 4 -0.08 -2.11 9.87
CA ASP A 4 -0.62 -1.93 11.22
C ASP A 4 -2.15 -1.97 11.16
N PRO A 5 -2.79 -2.88 11.92
CA PRO A 5 -4.24 -3.07 11.88
C PRO A 5 -5.06 -1.83 12.24
N ARG A 6 -4.48 -0.88 12.99
CA ARG A 6 -5.20 0.25 13.60
C ARG A 6 -5.25 1.50 12.74
N ASN A 7 -4.34 1.63 11.78
CA ASN A 7 -4.19 2.88 11.01
C ASN A 7 -3.70 2.68 9.57
N GLY A 8 -3.44 1.44 9.14
CA GLY A 8 -2.92 1.18 7.79
C GLY A 8 -1.46 1.57 7.59
N ALA A 9 -0.71 1.92 8.64
CA ALA A 9 0.72 2.21 8.51
C ALA A 9 1.48 0.97 7.99
N VAL A 10 2.51 1.17 7.16
CA VAL A 10 3.17 0.08 6.45
C VAL A 10 4.65 0.06 6.74
N ARG A 11 5.18 -1.11 7.09
CA ARG A 11 6.61 -1.38 7.19
C ARG A 11 7.05 -2.33 6.07
N ALA A 12 8.11 -1.95 5.36
CA ALA A 12 8.65 -2.73 4.26
C ALA A 12 9.78 -3.64 4.72
N PHE A 13 9.85 -4.83 4.12
CA PHE A 13 10.93 -5.78 4.35
C PHE A 13 11.43 -6.25 2.99
N ILE A 14 12.73 -6.16 2.77
CA ILE A 14 13.39 -6.63 1.55
C ILE A 14 13.83 -8.07 1.78
N ASN A 15 13.44 -8.96 0.87
CA ASN A 15 14.01 -10.29 0.81
C ASN A 15 15.35 -10.19 0.08
N THR A 16 16.46 -10.46 0.79
CA THR A 16 17.82 -10.33 0.25
C THR A 16 18.35 -11.60 -0.39
N GLY A 17 17.51 -12.64 -0.56
CA GLY A 17 17.93 -13.93 -1.10
C GLY A 17 18.70 -14.77 -0.07
N GLY A 18 18.53 -16.09 -0.14
CA GLY A 18 19.08 -17.04 0.83
C GLY A 18 20.39 -17.68 0.38
N ASP A 19 21.44 -17.49 1.17
CA ASP A 19 22.67 -18.30 1.22
C ASP A 19 22.50 -19.54 2.14
N GLY A 20 21.25 -19.97 2.37
CA GLY A 20 20.90 -20.98 3.36
C GLY A 20 20.63 -20.43 4.77
N ARG A 21 20.75 -19.11 5.00
CA ARG A 21 20.40 -18.44 6.28
C ARG A 21 19.40 -17.29 6.14
N GLY A 22 18.78 -17.17 4.97
CA GLY A 22 17.96 -16.05 4.49
C GLY A 22 17.29 -15.17 5.55
N GLY A 23 17.49 -13.85 5.42
CA GLY A 23 16.92 -12.84 6.30
C GLY A 23 15.97 -11.89 5.58
N TRP A 24 14.89 -11.51 6.24
CA TRP A 24 14.11 -10.34 5.85
C TRP A 24 14.82 -9.10 6.41
N GLN A 25 15.35 -8.25 5.53
CA GLN A 25 15.91 -6.97 5.95
C GLN A 25 14.78 -5.96 6.16
N ASP A 26 14.68 -5.44 7.37
CA ASP A 26 13.77 -4.34 7.67
C ASP A 26 14.20 -3.06 6.94
N ASN A 27 13.29 -2.51 6.13
CA ASN A 27 13.52 -1.30 5.35
C ASN A 27 12.72 -0.10 5.90
N GLY A 28 12.19 -0.23 7.12
CA GLY A 28 11.51 0.84 7.85
C GLY A 28 10.07 1.08 7.43
N ALA A 29 9.47 2.11 8.04
CA ALA A 29 8.11 2.54 7.73
C ALA A 29 8.10 3.26 6.38
N ILE A 30 7.26 2.78 5.46
CA ILE A 30 7.11 3.35 4.12
C ILE A 30 5.79 4.10 3.97
N ALA A 31 4.79 3.85 4.81
CA ALA A 31 3.57 4.65 4.89
C ALA A 31 3.19 4.88 6.36
N THR A 32 2.79 6.11 6.69
CA THR A 32 2.40 6.47 8.07
C THR A 32 0.99 6.05 8.43
N GLY A 33 0.16 5.71 7.43
CA GLY A 33 -1.25 5.43 7.61
C GLY A 33 -2.05 6.68 8.00
N SER A 34 -3.28 6.47 8.46
CA SER A 34 -4.21 7.49 8.94
C SER A 34 -5.06 6.93 10.08
N SER A 35 -5.49 7.77 11.02
CA SER A 35 -6.44 7.37 12.06
C SER A 35 -7.83 7.00 11.51
N GLY A 36 -8.13 7.37 10.26
CA GLY A 36 -9.38 7.03 9.58
C GLY A 36 -9.35 5.71 8.81
N TRP A 37 -8.21 5.01 8.75
CA TRP A 37 -8.05 3.81 7.92
C TRP A 37 -7.73 2.57 8.76
N LEU A 38 -8.25 1.42 8.33
CA LEU A 38 -7.95 0.11 8.90
C LEU A 38 -7.14 -0.72 7.92
N ALA A 39 -6.33 -1.67 8.41
CA ALA A 39 -5.56 -2.55 7.52
C ALA A 39 -6.43 -3.31 6.51
N GLY A 40 -7.68 -3.64 6.88
CA GLY A 40 -8.64 -4.30 5.98
C GLY A 40 -9.04 -3.46 4.76
N GLN A 41 -8.82 -2.14 4.80
CA GLN A 41 -9.08 -1.22 3.69
C GLN A 41 -7.86 -1.08 2.76
N ILE A 42 -6.68 -1.53 3.19
CA ILE A 42 -5.44 -1.35 2.42
C ILE A 42 -5.30 -2.45 1.36
N ARG A 43 -4.97 -2.04 0.14
CA ARG A 43 -4.59 -2.93 -0.97
C ARG A 43 -3.27 -2.47 -1.57
N PHE A 44 -2.55 -3.40 -2.18
CA PHE A 44 -1.32 -3.13 -2.90
C PHE A 44 -1.40 -3.74 -4.29
N ALA A 45 -1.25 -2.92 -5.31
CA ALA A 45 -1.25 -3.32 -6.71
C ALA A 45 -0.42 -2.33 -7.52
N ASP A 46 0.22 -2.79 -8.60
CA ASP A 46 0.87 -1.91 -9.57
C ASP A 46 -0.20 -1.40 -10.55
N ILE A 47 -0.66 -0.14 -10.35
CA ILE A 47 -1.74 0.45 -11.16
C ILE A 47 -1.21 1.38 -12.25
N ASN A 48 0.07 1.78 -12.19
CA ASN A 48 0.71 2.65 -13.17
C ASN A 48 1.64 1.89 -14.15
N GLY A 49 1.92 0.62 -13.90
CA GLY A 49 2.73 -0.26 -14.74
C GLY A 49 4.24 -0.08 -14.59
N ASP A 50 4.73 0.49 -13.49
CA ASP A 50 6.16 0.76 -13.29
C ASP A 50 6.93 -0.38 -12.58
N GLY A 51 6.23 -1.47 -12.26
CA GLY A 51 6.78 -2.65 -11.58
C GLY A 51 6.86 -2.50 -10.06
N ARG A 52 6.28 -1.45 -9.47
CA ARG A 52 6.21 -1.21 -8.03
C ARG A 52 4.76 -1.27 -7.57
N ALA A 53 4.54 -1.82 -6.38
CA ALA A 53 3.20 -1.81 -5.79
C ALA A 53 2.85 -0.40 -5.27
N ASP A 54 1.69 0.10 -5.69
CA ASP A 54 1.06 1.32 -5.20
C ASP A 54 0.23 1.06 -3.93
N TYR A 55 -0.01 2.10 -3.14
CA TYR A 55 -0.79 2.02 -1.91
C TYR A 55 -2.22 2.49 -2.18
N LEU A 56 -3.19 1.59 -1.99
CA LEU A 56 -4.61 1.87 -2.25
C LEU A 56 -5.41 1.78 -0.94
N VAL A 57 -6.35 2.71 -0.77
CA VAL A 57 -7.32 2.69 0.32
C VAL A 57 -8.71 2.50 -0.26
N LEU A 58 -9.36 1.41 0.14
CA LEU A 58 -10.72 1.08 -0.23
C LEU A 58 -11.68 1.52 0.86
N ASP A 59 -12.49 2.53 0.56
CA ASP A 59 -13.51 3.04 1.46
C ASP A 59 -14.69 2.07 1.58
N ASP A 60 -15.48 2.24 2.64
CA ASP A 60 -16.63 1.37 2.92
C ASP A 60 -17.71 1.44 1.83
N ASN A 61 -17.80 2.57 1.12
CA ASN A 61 -18.69 2.79 -0.02
C ASN A 61 -18.14 2.20 -1.35
N GLY A 62 -16.96 1.58 -1.32
CA GLY A 62 -16.29 0.99 -2.46
C GLY A 62 -15.46 1.97 -3.30
N ALA A 63 -15.32 3.23 -2.87
CA ALA A 63 -14.41 4.17 -3.50
C ALA A 63 -12.94 3.78 -3.24
N VAL A 64 -12.07 4.06 -4.19
CA VAL A 64 -10.64 3.76 -4.09
C VAL A 64 -9.84 5.05 -4.19
N HIS A 65 -9.12 5.36 -3.13
CA HIS A 65 -8.05 6.37 -3.12
C HIS A 65 -6.72 5.69 -3.47
N ALA A 66 -5.95 6.32 -4.36
CA ALA A 66 -4.68 5.77 -4.79
C ALA A 66 -3.50 6.69 -4.51
N TYR A 67 -2.40 6.08 -4.09
CA TYR A 67 -1.15 6.74 -3.80
C TYR A 67 -0.05 6.00 -4.56
N LEU A 68 0.51 6.63 -5.60
CA LEU A 68 1.51 5.98 -6.43
C LEU A 68 2.86 5.92 -5.73
N HIS A 69 3.53 4.77 -5.83
CA HIS A 69 4.90 4.62 -5.38
C HIS A 69 5.82 5.32 -6.38
N THR A 70 6.30 6.48 -5.99
CA THR A 70 7.34 7.20 -6.75
C THR A 70 8.71 6.98 -6.11
N ALA A 71 9.73 6.79 -6.94
CA ALA A 71 11.10 6.69 -6.46
C ALA A 71 11.55 8.06 -5.92
N GLY A 72 11.78 8.15 -4.60
CA GLY A 72 12.47 9.26 -3.98
C GLY A 72 13.98 9.18 -4.18
N THR A 73 14.70 10.21 -3.73
CA THR A 73 16.17 10.19 -3.70
C THR A 73 16.66 9.01 -2.85
N ALA A 74 17.70 8.32 -3.32
CA ALA A 74 18.33 7.19 -2.64
C ALA A 74 17.40 6.00 -2.31
N GLY A 75 16.40 5.73 -3.15
CA GLY A 75 15.53 4.55 -2.98
C GLY A 75 14.48 4.70 -1.87
N THR A 76 14.26 5.92 -1.39
CA THR A 76 13.18 6.23 -0.45
C THR A 76 11.83 6.11 -1.15
N VAL A 77 10.84 5.52 -0.45
CA VAL A 77 9.46 5.48 -0.94
C VAL A 77 8.83 6.86 -0.77
N LYS A 78 8.26 7.39 -1.85
CA LYS A 78 7.41 8.58 -1.80
C LYS A 78 6.04 8.26 -2.40
N TRP A 79 4.99 8.71 -1.73
CA TRP A 79 3.62 8.53 -2.18
C TRP A 79 3.12 9.79 -2.88
N ALA A 80 2.73 9.65 -4.15
CA ALA A 80 2.06 10.70 -4.89
C ALA A 80 0.54 10.45 -4.87
N ASP A 81 -0.19 11.30 -4.15
CA ASP A 81 -1.65 11.23 -4.06
C ASP A 81 -2.30 11.46 -5.44
N GLN A 82 -3.13 10.52 -5.87
CA GLN A 82 -3.93 10.60 -7.10
C GLN A 82 -5.39 10.95 -6.82
N GLY A 83 -5.78 11.05 -5.55
CA GLY A 83 -7.16 11.20 -5.13
C GLY A 83 -7.97 9.92 -5.37
N VAL A 84 -9.28 10.11 -5.60
CA VAL A 84 -10.21 9.02 -5.88
C VAL A 84 -10.06 8.60 -7.35
N ILE A 85 -9.58 7.39 -7.59
CA ILE A 85 -9.42 6.83 -8.94
C ILE A 85 -10.58 5.93 -9.35
N ALA A 86 -11.41 5.53 -8.39
CA ALA A 86 -12.66 4.83 -8.63
C ALA A 86 -13.68 5.29 -7.59
N THR A 87 -14.87 5.71 -8.02
CA THR A 87 -15.92 6.22 -7.11
C THR A 87 -16.68 5.13 -6.36
N GLY A 88 -16.41 3.85 -6.68
CA GLY A 88 -17.22 2.72 -6.25
C GLY A 88 -18.54 2.62 -7.02
N THR A 89 -19.11 1.42 -7.08
CA THR A 89 -20.45 1.19 -7.64
C THR A 89 -21.56 1.27 -6.58
N GLY A 90 -21.21 1.65 -5.33
CA GLY A 90 -22.08 1.52 -4.16
C GLY A 90 -22.09 0.11 -3.55
N ALA A 91 -21.32 -0.83 -4.12
CA ALA A 91 -21.12 -2.15 -3.53
C ALA A 91 -20.17 -2.07 -2.32
N PRO A 92 -20.41 -2.86 -1.26
CA PRO A 92 -19.52 -2.89 -0.10
C PRO A 92 -18.07 -3.24 -0.50
N GLY A 93 -17.09 -2.55 0.09
CA GLY A 93 -15.67 -2.72 -0.25
C GLY A 93 -15.16 -4.17 -0.18
N PHE A 94 -15.73 -5.04 0.66
CA PHE A 94 -15.31 -6.46 0.71
C PHE A 94 -15.60 -7.27 -0.57
N ARG A 95 -16.37 -6.75 -1.53
CA ARG A 95 -16.62 -7.38 -2.83
C ARG A 95 -15.68 -6.89 -3.95
N VAL A 96 -14.83 -5.90 -3.67
CA VAL A 96 -13.87 -5.38 -4.65
C VAL A 96 -12.56 -6.16 -4.49
N HIS A 97 -12.23 -6.97 -5.50
CA HIS A 97 -10.92 -7.58 -5.64
C HIS A 97 -10.09 -6.73 -6.62
N ILE A 98 -8.94 -6.27 -6.15
CA ILE A 98 -7.91 -5.56 -6.93
C ILE A 98 -6.71 -6.50 -7.02
#